data_AF-A0A6I5EF28-F1
#
_entry.id   AF-A0A6I5EF28-F1
#
_cell.length_a   1.000
_cell.length_b   1.000
_cell.length_c   1.000
_cell.angle_alpha   90.00
_cell.angle_beta   90.00
_cell.angle_gamma   90.00
#
_symmetry.space_group_name_H-M   'P 1'
#
loop_
_entity.id
_entity.type
_entity.pdbx_description
1 polymer ?
#
loop_
_entity_poly.entity_id
_entity_poly.type
_entity_poly.pdbx_seq_one_letter_code
_entity_poly.pdbx_strand_id
1 'polypeptide(L)'
;MDGTSEQLRLLPWTTPDGRPCYLSAASDHSRLSLLADDMEAAQLDSAEQVLAGAKAVLADPKAGERAVRFALTRATESLGDTLRIAVSRGGRLPG
;
A
#
# COMPACT_ATOMS: atom_id res chain seq x y z
N MET A 1 -28.70 -17.81 14.80
CA MET A 1 -28.43 -16.69 13.89
C MET A 1 -26.98 -16.34 14.08
N ASP A 2 -26.08 -17.02 13.37
CA ASP A 2 -24.65 -16.73 13.45
C ASP A 2 -24.38 -15.49 12.61
N GLY A 3 -24.40 -14.34 13.28
CA GLY A 3 -23.88 -13.09 12.72
C GLY A 3 -22.37 -13.19 12.68
N THR A 4 -21.83 -13.79 11.62
CA THR A 4 -20.44 -13.56 11.22
C THR A 4 -20.25 -12.06 11.15
N SER A 5 -19.49 -11.50 12.10
CA SER A 5 -19.12 -10.10 12.07
C SER A 5 -18.51 -9.82 10.71
N GLU A 6 -19.19 -9.03 9.87
CA GLU A 6 -18.68 -8.64 8.55
C GLU A 6 -17.34 -7.93 8.76
N GLN A 7 -16.23 -8.64 8.59
CA GLN A 7 -14.91 -8.02 8.61
C GLN A 7 -14.80 -7.16 7.35
N LEU A 8 -14.63 -5.86 7.53
CA LEU A 8 -14.43 -4.92 6.44
C LEU A 8 -12.96 -4.96 6.03
N ARG A 9 -12.68 -5.35 4.79
CA ARG A 9 -11.33 -5.26 4.19
C ARG A 9 -11.06 -3.84 3.75
N LEU A 10 -10.01 -3.22 4.28
CA LEU A 10 -9.47 -1.96 3.75
C LEU A 10 -8.84 -2.20 2.37
N LEU A 11 -9.20 -1.41 1.37
CA LEU A 11 -8.65 -1.53 0.02
C LEU A 11 -7.34 -0.72 -0.13
N PRO A 12 -6.43 -1.13 -1.04
CA PRO A 12 -5.14 -0.45 -1.24
C PRO A 12 -5.25 0.87 -2.01
N TRP A 13 -6.46 1.25 -2.45
CA TRP A 13 -6.77 2.53 -3.08
C TRP A 13 -7.76 3.35 -2.26
N THR A 14 -7.75 4.66 -2.49
CA THR A 14 -8.71 5.61 -1.91
C THR A 14 -9.82 5.93 -2.91
N THR A 15 -10.89 6.57 -2.43
CA THR A 15 -11.82 7.27 -3.32
C THR A 15 -11.13 8.47 -3.98
N PRO A 16 -11.72 9.06 -5.04
CA PRO A 16 -11.21 10.30 -5.64
C PRO A 16 -11.02 11.45 -4.62
N ASP A 17 -11.85 11.50 -3.57
CA ASP A 17 -11.74 12.47 -2.49
C ASP A 17 -10.64 12.14 -1.46
N GLY A 18 -9.86 11.07 -1.68
CA GLY A 18 -8.80 10.61 -0.78
C GLY A 18 -9.29 9.84 0.45
N ARG A 19 -10.57 9.45 0.51
CA ARG A 19 -11.10 8.70 1.67
C ARG A 19 -10.77 7.21 1.58
N PRO A 20 -10.52 6.53 2.71
CA PRO A 20 -10.35 5.07 2.75
C PRO A 20 -11.58 4.35 2.17
N CYS A 21 -11.36 3.27 1.42
CA CYS A 21 -12.42 2.45 0.85
C CYS A 21 -12.40 1.05 1.49
N TYR A 22 -13.59 0.51 1.77
CA TYR A 22 -13.75 -0.78 2.44
C TYR A 22 -14.63 -1.72 1.62
N LEU A 23 -14.29 -3.01 1.64
CA LEU A 23 -15.04 -4.10 1.04
C LEU A 23 -15.60 -5.00 2.15
N SER A 24 -16.90 -5.35 2.11
CA SER A 24 -17.43 -6.39 3.00
C SER A 24 -16.79 -7.74 2.63
N ALA A 25 -16.01 -8.32 3.55
CA ALA A 25 -15.25 -9.54 3.32
C ALA A 25 -16.12 -10.80 3.52
N ALA A 26 -17.32 -10.82 2.92
CA ALA A 26 -18.13 -12.04 2.91
C ALA A 26 -17.44 -13.20 2.16
N SER A 27 -16.47 -12.89 1.28
CA SER A 27 -15.55 -13.89 0.71
C SER A 27 -14.24 -13.27 0.21
N ASP A 28 -13.11 -13.85 0.63
CA ASP A 28 -11.76 -13.45 0.18
C ASP A 28 -11.49 -13.76 -1.30
N HIS A 29 -12.38 -14.52 -1.95
CA HIS A 29 -12.28 -14.90 -3.36
C HIS A 29 -13.13 -14.04 -4.31
N SER A 30 -13.71 -12.94 -3.81
CA SER A 30 -14.43 -12.00 -4.68
C SER A 30 -13.48 -11.34 -5.69
N ARG A 31 -14.01 -10.95 -6.86
CA ARG A 31 -13.21 -10.28 -7.91
C ARG A 31 -12.52 -9.00 -7.40
N LEU A 32 -13.15 -8.27 -6.49
CA LEU A 32 -12.58 -7.08 -5.88
C LEU A 32 -11.48 -7.41 -4.87
N SER A 33 -11.60 -8.54 -4.16
CA SER A 33 -10.54 -9.02 -3.26
C SER A 33 -9.28 -9.40 -4.04
N LEU A 34 -9.43 -10.13 -5.15
CA LEU A 34 -8.31 -10.49 -6.04
C LEU A 34 -7.67 -9.25 -6.66
N LEU A 35 -8.46 -8.27 -7.12
CA LEU A 35 -7.93 -7.00 -7.60
C LEU A 35 -7.17 -6.24 -6.52
N ALA A 36 -7.65 -6.29 -5.28
CA ALA A 36 -6.94 -5.71 -4.14
C ALA A 36 -5.61 -6.41 -3.90
N ASP A 37 -5.55 -7.74 -3.98
CA ASP A 37 -4.29 -8.49 -3.86
C ASP A 37 -3.29 -8.13 -4.96
N ASP A 38 -3.73 -8.05 -6.22
CA ASP A 38 -2.90 -7.66 -7.36
C ASP A 38 -2.35 -6.23 -7.20
N MET A 39 -3.18 -5.30 -6.73
CA MET A 39 -2.76 -3.92 -6.49
C MET A 39 -1.82 -3.79 -5.30
N GLU A 40 -2.05 -4.54 -4.20
CA GLU A 40 -1.11 -4.62 -3.08
C GLU A 40 0.26 -5.13 -3.58
N ALA A 41 0.29 -6.17 -4.41
CA ALA A 41 1.53 -6.69 -4.98
C ALA A 41 2.26 -5.66 -5.85
N ALA A 42 1.56 -5.02 -6.80
CA ALA A 42 2.14 -4.01 -7.67
C ALA A 42 2.68 -2.79 -6.90
N GLN A 43 2.00 -2.37 -5.83
CA GLN A 43 2.48 -1.29 -4.96
C GLN A 43 3.74 -1.68 -4.19
N LEU A 44 3.84 -2.93 -3.71
CA LEU A 44 5.05 -3.43 -3.04
C LEU A 44 6.24 -3.51 -4.01
N ASP A 45 6.05 -4.03 -5.22
CA ASP A 45 7.09 -4.05 -6.25
C ASP A 45 7.58 -2.64 -6.61
N SER A 46 6.65 -1.68 -6.70
CA SER A 46 6.97 -0.27 -6.91
C SER A 46 7.77 0.31 -5.73
N ALA A 47 7.38 -0.02 -4.49
CA ALA A 47 8.08 0.41 -3.28
C ALA A 47 9.52 -0.14 -3.22
N GLU A 48 9.77 -1.37 -3.66
CA GLU A 48 11.12 -1.92 -3.79
C GLU A 48 11.99 -1.11 -4.75
N GLN A 49 11.45 -0.75 -5.91
CA GLN A 49 12.16 0.07 -6.91
C GLN A 49 12.45 1.48 -6.38
N VAL A 50 11.47 2.10 -5.71
CA VAL A 50 11.64 3.41 -5.07
C VAL A 50 12.70 3.36 -3.98
N LEU A 51 12.70 2.31 -3.16
CA LEU A 51 13.70 2.11 -2.11
C LEU A 51 15.11 1.95 -2.71
N ALA A 52 15.26 1.18 -3.78
CA ALA A 52 16.53 1.01 -4.48
C ALA A 52 17.02 2.35 -5.08
N GLY A 53 16.13 3.11 -5.73
CA GLY A 53 16.45 4.43 -6.28
C GLY A 53 16.84 5.44 -5.20
N ALA A 54 16.12 5.49 -4.07
CA ALA A 54 16.44 6.37 -2.96
C ALA A 54 17.80 6.02 -2.34
N LYS A 55 18.12 4.73 -2.17
CA LYS A 55 19.44 4.28 -1.71
C LYS A 55 20.55 4.71 -2.67
N ALA A 56 20.32 4.61 -3.99
CA ALA A 56 21.29 5.04 -4.98
C ALA A 56 21.55 6.56 -4.92
N VAL A 57 20.50 7.37 -4.77
CA VAL A 57 20.63 8.83 -4.60
C VAL A 57 21.40 9.18 -3.33
N LEU A 58 21.14 8.49 -2.22
CA LEU A 58 21.85 8.70 -0.95
C LEU A 58 23.32 8.26 -1.01
N ALA A 59 23.65 7.28 -1.85
CA ALA A 59 25.01 6.79 -2.03
C ALA A 59 25.88 7.70 -2.93
N ASP A 60 25.27 8.59 -3.72
CA ASP A 60 25.99 9.55 -4.55
C ASP A 60 26.26 10.86 -3.79
N PRO A 61 27.50 11.14 -3.35
CA PRO A 61 27.83 12.37 -2.64
C PRO A 61 27.69 13.63 -3.52
N LYS A 62 27.53 13.48 -4.83
CA LYS A 62 27.29 14.58 -5.78
C LYS A 62 25.79 14.81 -6.03
N ALA A 63 24.91 14.01 -5.46
CA ALA A 63 23.47 14.19 -5.61
C ALA A 63 23.05 15.56 -5.08
N GLY A 64 22.44 16.37 -5.95
CA GLY A 64 21.95 17.70 -5.59
C GLY A 64 20.63 17.66 -4.83
N GLU A 65 20.27 18.78 -4.20
CA GLU A 65 19.04 18.93 -3.40
C GLU A 65 17.77 18.46 -4.13
N ARG A 66 17.65 18.76 -5.43
CA ARG A 66 16.49 18.34 -6.25
C ARG A 66 16.35 16.83 -6.33
N ALA A 67 17.45 16.10 -6.52
CA ALA A 67 17.45 14.64 -6.59
C ALA A 67 17.07 14.03 -5.24
N VAL A 68 17.64 14.56 -4.15
CA VAL A 68 17.34 14.12 -2.78
C VAL A 68 15.87 14.39 -2.43
N ARG A 69 15.35 15.57 -2.73
CA ARG A 69 13.95 15.93 -2.48
C ARG A 69 13.00 15.04 -3.28
N PHE A 70 13.29 14.80 -4.55
CA PHE A 70 12.51 13.88 -5.37
C PHE A 70 12.50 12.45 -4.80
N ALA A 71 13.67 11.92 -4.46
CA ALA A 71 13.79 10.59 -3.87
C ALA A 71 13.02 10.47 -2.54
N LEU A 72 13.12 11.49 -1.68
CA LEU A 72 12.39 11.54 -0.41
C LEU A 72 10.87 11.61 -0.64
N THR A 73 10.38 12.45 -1.56
CA THR A 73 8.96 12.51 -1.90
C THR A 73 8.44 11.14 -2.32
N ARG A 74 9.12 10.48 -3.27
CA ARG A 74 8.72 9.14 -3.74
C ARG A 74 8.76 8.11 -2.62
N ALA A 75 9.80 8.13 -1.78
CA ALA A 75 9.92 7.24 -0.64
C ALA A 75 8.77 7.44 0.37
N THR A 76 8.36 8.69 0.64
CA THR A 76 7.24 8.97 1.55
C THR A 76 5.89 8.51 0.98
N GLU A 77 5.67 8.65 -0.32
CA GLU A 77 4.48 8.13 -1.00
C GLU A 77 4.41 6.60 -0.90
N SER A 78 5.48 5.90 -1.30
CA SER A 78 5.55 4.44 -1.23
C SER A 78 5.44 3.90 0.20
N LEU A 79 5.97 4.63 1.20
CA LEU A 79 5.81 4.26 2.60
C LEU A 79 4.35 4.36 3.06
N GLY A 80 3.64 5.41 2.64
CA GLY A 80 2.21 5.58 2.92
C GLY A 80 1.37 4.41 2.36
N ASP A 81 1.67 4.00 1.13
CA ASP A 81 1.00 2.85 0.51
C ASP A 81 1.34 1.55 1.24
N THR A 82 2.62 1.31 1.57
CA THR A 82 3.07 0.11 2.29
C THR A 82 2.39 -0.01 3.67
N LEU A 83 2.26 1.10 4.41
CA LEU A 83 1.57 1.12 5.69
C LEU A 83 0.08 0.75 5.56
N ARG A 84 -0.59 1.25 4.51
CA ARG A 84 -1.98 0.89 4.21
C ARG A 84 -2.14 -0.60 3.94
N ILE A 85 -1.23 -1.17 3.15
CA ILE A 85 -1.20 -2.62 2.85
C ILE A 85 -1.00 -3.42 4.14
N ALA A 86 -0.07 -3.00 5.00
CA ALA A 86 0.19 -3.67 6.26
C ALA A 86 -1.04 -3.68 7.19
N VAL A 87 -1.75 -2.54 7.30
CA VAL A 87 -3.01 -2.44 8.06
C VAL A 87 -4.09 -3.34 7.45
N SER A 88 -4.24 -3.30 6.12
CA SER A 88 -5.21 -4.12 5.39
C SER A 88 -4.97 -5.62 5.63
N ARG A 89 -3.72 -6.08 5.50
CA ARG A 89 -3.33 -7.48 5.75
C ARG A 89 -3.48 -7.87 7.21
N GLY A 90 -3.10 -6.99 8.14
CA GLY A 90 -3.23 -7.21 9.58
C GLY A 90 -4.69 -7.42 10.02
N GLY A 91 -5.62 -6.67 9.44
CA GLY A 91 -7.05 -6.84 9.70
C GLY A 91 -7.65 -8.15 9.20
N ARG A 92 -6.93 -8.92 8.37
CA ARG A 92 -7.33 -10.24 7.87
C ARG A 92 -6.71 -11.41 8.64
N LEU A 93 -5.81 -11.14 9.60
CA LEU A 93 -5.20 -12.19 10.41
C LEU A 93 -6.19 -12.66 11.50
N PRO A 94 -6.24 -13.96 11.82
CA PRO A 94 -7.01 -14.43 12.97
C PRO A 94 -6.42 -13.84 14.26
N GLY A 95 -7.31 -13.39 15.15
CA GLY A 95 -6.97 -12.86 16.48
C GLY A 95 -6.72 -13.94 17.52
#